data_AF-G3AI94-F1
#
_entry.id   AF-G3AI94-F1
#
_cell.length_a   1.000
_cell.length_b   1.000
_cell.length_c   1.000
_cell.angle_alpha   90.00
_cell.angle_beta   90.00
_cell.angle_gamma   90.00
#
_symmetry.space_group_name_H-M   'P 1'
#
loop_
_entity.id
_entity.type
_entity.pdbx_description
1 polymer ?
#
loop_
_entity_poly.entity_id
_entity_poly.type
_entity_poly.pdbx_seq_one_letter_code
_entity_poly.pdbx_strand_id
1 'polypeptide(L)'
;MAPNKPKNAPKKAPKASSLKELEKKKKQVFKPILDNPYTQSSTWPFVEPEIAASILDFLEVLLSPTGKYKASDVKVKQQVTEPEIVKHIYHGFNATVQALEDQAGINRGIRKQKETTAQPQITHLFICKYDITPTLLTSMFPVLSYTASKSSESRVKLVQLPRGSMERISKALGVDNTGIVGFKEGCPGAEALFELVNSNIKDVEVPWLEGLLTGESHMKFVPPALRNIATTAPVHNPKNNRGKQEQLNKSKSKVESKSDDV
;
A
#
# COMPACT_ATOMS: atom_id res chain seq x y z
N MET A 1 7.93 7.67 86.30
CA MET A 1 8.00 6.38 85.58
C MET A 1 6.99 6.40 84.45
N ALA A 2 7.44 6.66 83.22
CA ALA A 2 6.59 6.67 82.03
C ALA A 2 6.70 5.30 81.32
N PRO A 3 5.59 4.60 81.03
CA PRO A 3 5.65 3.37 80.25
C PRO A 3 5.67 3.64 78.74
N ASN A 4 6.50 2.84 78.06
CA ASN A 4 6.83 2.87 76.64
C ASN A 4 5.64 2.79 75.68
N LYS A 5 5.67 3.63 74.65
CA LYS A 5 4.85 3.53 73.42
C LYS A 5 5.35 2.37 72.55
N PRO A 6 4.49 1.44 72.06
CA PRO A 6 4.91 0.45 71.09
C PRO A 6 5.00 1.03 69.67
N LYS A 7 5.93 0.41 68.93
CA LYS A 7 6.54 0.84 67.66
C LYS A 7 5.61 0.71 66.45
N ASN A 8 5.86 1.59 65.48
CA ASN A 8 5.30 1.68 64.12
C ASN A 8 5.01 0.34 63.43
N ALA A 9 3.78 0.19 62.91
CA ALA A 9 3.44 -0.82 61.91
C ALA A 9 4.07 -0.44 60.54
N PRO A 10 4.61 -1.40 59.76
CA PRO A 10 5.21 -1.10 58.47
C PRO A 10 4.12 -0.78 57.43
N LYS A 11 4.32 0.32 56.70
CA LYS A 11 3.52 0.74 55.54
C LYS A 11 3.54 -0.39 54.49
N LYS A 12 2.36 -0.81 54.03
CA LYS A 12 2.21 -1.76 52.92
C LYS A 12 2.92 -1.22 51.67
N ALA A 13 3.93 -1.93 51.19
CA ALA A 13 4.54 -1.69 49.89
C ALA A 13 3.48 -1.86 48.77
N PRO A 14 3.57 -1.09 47.66
CA PRO A 14 2.63 -1.22 46.56
C PRO A 14 2.83 -2.61 45.92
N LYS A 15 1.76 -3.41 45.87
CA LYS A 15 1.76 -4.68 45.14
C LYS A 15 2.03 -4.36 43.67
N ALA A 16 3.22 -4.72 43.19
CA ALA A 16 3.52 -4.75 41.77
C ALA A 16 2.56 -5.74 41.11
N SER A 17 1.50 -5.24 40.46
CA SER A 17 0.69 -6.09 39.59
C SER A 17 1.57 -6.47 38.41
N SER A 18 1.93 -7.74 38.32
CA SER A 18 2.73 -8.28 37.23
C SER A 18 2.07 -7.94 35.89
N LEU A 19 2.85 -7.58 34.86
CA LEU A 19 2.39 -7.40 33.47
C LEU A 19 1.51 -8.59 33.00
N LYS A 20 1.83 -9.81 33.48
CA LYS A 20 1.05 -11.03 33.23
C LYS A 20 -0.35 -11.02 33.83
N GLU A 21 -0.58 -10.32 34.94
CA GLU A 21 -1.93 -10.14 35.53
C GLU A 21 -2.76 -9.08 34.77
N LEU A 22 -2.10 -8.10 34.14
CA LEU A 22 -2.77 -7.11 33.30
C LEU A 22 -3.23 -7.72 31.96
N GLU A 23 -2.44 -8.64 31.41
CA GLU A 23 -2.81 -9.42 30.21
C GLU A 23 -3.96 -10.40 30.49
N LYS A 24 -3.96 -11.07 31.65
CA LYS A 24 -5.09 -11.92 32.09
C LYS A 24 -6.43 -11.17 32.25
N LYS A 25 -6.40 -9.84 32.35
CA LYS A 25 -7.60 -8.98 32.43
C LYS A 25 -8.11 -8.49 31.07
N LYS A 26 -7.52 -8.91 29.95
CA LYS A 26 -8.00 -8.56 28.62
C LYS A 26 -8.54 -9.82 27.93
N LYS A 27 -9.80 -9.78 27.52
CA LYS A 27 -10.40 -10.84 26.68
C LYS A 27 -10.09 -10.53 25.22
N GLN A 28 -9.67 -11.55 24.47
CA GLN A 28 -9.60 -11.46 23.02
C GLN A 28 -11.02 -11.51 22.47
N VAL A 29 -11.35 -10.55 21.61
CA VAL A 29 -12.65 -10.43 20.93
C VAL A 29 -12.38 -10.32 19.44
N PHE A 30 -12.98 -11.21 18.66
CA PHE A 30 -12.92 -11.17 17.21
C PHE A 30 -14.01 -10.24 16.69
N LYS A 31 -13.62 -9.17 16.00
CA LYS A 31 -14.54 -8.25 15.34
C LYS A 31 -14.63 -8.62 13.86
N PRO A 32 -15.84 -8.91 13.33
CA PRO A 32 -16.01 -9.09 11.90
C PRO A 32 -15.81 -7.75 11.19
N ILE A 33 -15.03 -7.77 10.12
CA ILE A 33 -14.70 -6.64 9.27
C ILE A 33 -14.95 -7.07 7.84
N LEU A 34 -15.63 -6.21 7.09
CA LEU A 34 -15.82 -6.38 5.67
C LEU A 34 -14.53 -6.00 4.96
N ASP A 35 -13.98 -6.93 4.19
CA ASP A 35 -12.82 -6.72 3.34
C ASP A 35 -13.27 -6.52 1.89
N ASN A 36 -12.48 -5.77 1.11
CA ASN A 36 -12.81 -5.51 -0.30
C ASN A 36 -12.34 -6.69 -1.17
N PRO A 37 -13.26 -7.52 -1.72
CA PRO A 37 -12.90 -8.71 -2.48
C PRO A 37 -12.12 -8.36 -3.77
N TYR A 38 -12.27 -7.15 -4.29
CA TYR A 38 -11.62 -6.69 -5.52
C TYR A 38 -10.18 -6.19 -5.33
N THR A 39 -9.75 -6.03 -4.07
CA THR A 39 -8.37 -5.61 -3.74
C THR A 39 -7.47 -6.79 -3.35
N GLN A 40 -8.02 -8.00 -3.29
CA GLN A 40 -7.31 -9.20 -2.85
C GLN A 40 -6.54 -9.90 -3.98
N SER A 41 -6.90 -9.70 -5.24
CA SER A 41 -6.14 -10.24 -6.37
C SER A 41 -4.84 -9.46 -6.54
N SER A 42 -3.72 -10.17 -6.62
CA SER A 42 -2.42 -9.58 -7.00
C SER A 42 -2.56 -8.95 -8.38
N THR A 43 -2.81 -7.65 -8.42
CA THR A 43 -2.96 -6.87 -9.66
C THR A 43 -1.63 -6.63 -10.36
N TRP A 44 -0.52 -6.94 -9.70
CA TRP A 44 0.80 -6.84 -10.29
C TRP A 44 1.14 -8.10 -11.08
N PRO A 45 1.58 -7.97 -12.34
CA PRO A 45 2.03 -9.11 -13.11
C PRO A 45 3.30 -9.69 -12.49
N PHE A 46 3.37 -11.03 -12.48
CA PHE A 46 4.58 -11.72 -12.08
C PHE A 46 5.67 -11.46 -13.12
N VAL A 47 6.88 -11.17 -12.64
CA VAL A 47 8.07 -10.99 -13.46
C VAL A 47 9.12 -11.95 -12.93
N GLU A 48 9.66 -12.78 -13.81
CA GLU A 48 10.72 -13.71 -13.46
C GLU A 48 12.00 -12.94 -13.05
N PRO A 49 12.72 -13.35 -11.99
CA PRO A 49 13.87 -12.59 -11.49
C PRO A 49 15.00 -12.39 -12.52
N GLU A 50 15.27 -13.39 -13.36
CA GLU A 50 16.32 -13.32 -14.40
C GLU A 50 15.98 -12.27 -15.48
N ILE A 51 14.71 -12.26 -15.90
CA ILE A 51 14.18 -11.30 -16.87
C ILE A 51 14.16 -9.91 -16.25
N ALA A 52 13.77 -9.80 -14.97
CA ALA A 52 13.75 -8.53 -14.25
C ALA A 52 15.14 -7.89 -14.15
N ALA A 53 16.19 -8.70 -13.96
CA ALA A 53 17.58 -8.24 -13.98
C ALA A 53 18.00 -7.77 -15.39
N SER A 54 17.69 -8.55 -16.42
CA SER A 54 17.96 -8.17 -17.82
C SER A 54 17.29 -6.85 -18.21
N ILE A 55 16.01 -6.68 -17.85
CA ILE A 55 15.25 -5.43 -18.04
C ILE A 55 15.94 -4.25 -17.36
N LEU A 56 16.44 -4.44 -16.13
CA LEU A 56 17.12 -3.40 -15.38
C LEU A 56 18.45 -2.98 -16.03
N ASP A 57 19.19 -3.94 -16.57
CA ASP A 57 20.45 -3.67 -17.28
C ASP A 57 20.19 -2.87 -18.56
N PHE A 58 19.15 -3.24 -19.34
CA PHE A 58 18.72 -2.46 -20.50
C PHE A 58 18.27 -1.04 -20.11
N LEU A 59 17.50 -0.89 -19.04
CA LEU A 59 17.08 0.41 -18.52
C LEU A 59 18.29 1.28 -18.13
N GLU A 60 19.31 0.70 -17.48
CA GLU A 60 20.51 1.45 -17.12
C GLU A 60 21.24 1.97 -18.36
N VAL A 61 21.39 1.14 -19.39
CA VAL A 61 22.02 1.54 -20.66
C VAL A 61 21.23 2.64 -21.34
N LEU A 62 19.90 2.53 -21.41
CA LEU A 62 19.02 3.51 -22.06
C LEU A 62 18.95 4.84 -21.31
N LEU A 63 19.02 4.83 -19.98
CA LEU A 63 18.95 6.03 -19.16
C LEU A 63 20.32 6.72 -19.03
N SER A 64 21.43 5.99 -19.15
CA SER A 64 22.78 6.54 -18.98
C SER A 64 23.10 7.80 -19.82
N PRO A 65 22.65 7.95 -21.08
CA PRO A 65 22.92 9.15 -21.88
C PRO A 65 22.17 10.37 -21.31
N THR A 66 20.98 10.15 -20.75
CA THR A 66 20.17 11.22 -20.16
C THR A 66 20.79 11.75 -18.87
N GLY A 67 21.35 10.88 -18.03
CA GLY A 67 22.10 11.28 -16.84
C GLY A 67 23.39 12.03 -17.18
N LYS A 68 24.16 11.56 -18.16
CA LYS A 68 25.37 12.26 -18.65
C LYS A 68 25.05 13.65 -19.20
N TYR A 69 23.96 13.79 -19.95
CA TYR A 69 23.50 15.09 -20.44
C TYR A 69 23.12 16.02 -19.28
N LYS A 70 22.37 15.55 -18.29
CA LYS A 70 22.00 16.35 -17.12
C LYS A 70 23.20 16.76 -16.27
N ALA A 71 24.17 15.87 -16.08
CA ALA A 71 25.39 16.12 -15.32
C ALA A 71 26.39 17.03 -16.03
N SER A 72 26.31 17.16 -17.36
CA SER A 72 27.22 18.02 -18.12
C SER A 72 27.04 19.50 -17.77
N ASP A 73 28.16 20.23 -17.73
CA ASP A 73 28.16 21.66 -17.44
C ASP A 73 27.37 22.47 -18.48
N VAL A 74 26.86 23.63 -18.04
CA VAL A 74 26.04 24.54 -18.87
C VAL A 74 26.73 24.91 -20.19
N LYS A 75 28.08 24.96 -20.21
CA LYS A 75 28.87 25.25 -21.41
C LYS A 75 28.89 24.09 -22.42
N VAL A 76 28.85 22.84 -21.93
CA VAL A 76 28.81 21.63 -22.78
C VAL A 76 27.39 21.39 -23.30
N LYS A 77 26.36 21.73 -22.50
CA LYS A 77 24.95 21.68 -22.92
C LYS A 77 24.62 22.59 -24.10
N GLN A 78 25.36 23.68 -24.30
CA GLN A 78 25.20 24.54 -25.47
C GLN A 78 25.74 23.91 -26.77
N GLN A 79 26.63 22.92 -26.69
CA GLN A 79 27.21 22.23 -27.84
C GLN A 79 26.61 20.84 -28.10
N VAL A 80 26.12 20.16 -27.06
CA VAL A 80 25.53 18.83 -27.17
C VAL A 80 24.00 18.96 -27.30
N THR A 81 23.45 18.44 -28.39
CA THR A 81 22.00 18.35 -28.60
C THR A 81 21.35 17.47 -27.53
N GLU A 82 20.21 17.90 -27.00
CA GLU A 82 19.45 17.13 -26.01
C GLU A 82 19.08 15.75 -26.57
N PRO A 83 19.37 14.64 -25.86
CA PRO A 83 19.01 13.32 -26.32
C PRO A 83 17.50 13.22 -26.57
N GLU A 84 17.11 12.72 -27.74
CA GLU A 84 15.69 12.60 -28.12
C GLU A 84 14.86 11.82 -27.11
N ILE A 85 15.50 10.83 -26.46
CA ILE A 85 14.95 9.98 -25.41
C ILE A 85 14.30 10.80 -24.27
N VAL A 86 14.86 11.97 -23.92
CA VAL A 86 14.36 12.79 -22.80
C VAL A 86 12.89 13.21 -23.03
N LYS A 87 12.47 13.43 -24.28
CA LYS A 87 11.10 13.84 -24.63
C LYS A 87 10.08 12.70 -24.52
N HIS A 88 10.55 11.46 -24.54
CA HIS A 88 9.74 10.24 -24.52
C HIS A 88 9.68 9.55 -23.15
N ILE A 89 10.31 10.14 -22.12
CA ILE A 89 10.36 9.57 -20.77
C ILE A 89 9.66 10.46 -19.76
N TYR A 90 8.82 9.84 -18.93
CA TYR A 90 8.34 10.39 -17.67
C TYR A 90 9.08 9.73 -16.51
N HIS A 91 9.48 10.52 -15.52
CA HIS A 91 10.15 10.02 -14.32
C HIS A 91 9.57 10.70 -13.08
N GLY A 92 9.51 9.94 -11.99
CA GLY A 92 8.97 10.40 -10.71
C GLY A 92 7.45 10.26 -10.60
N PHE A 93 6.96 10.27 -9.35
CA PHE A 93 5.57 9.96 -9.04
C PHE A 93 4.57 10.92 -9.69
N ASN A 94 4.70 12.23 -9.45
CA ASN A 94 3.72 13.22 -9.92
C ASN A 94 3.63 13.29 -11.44
N ALA A 95 4.78 13.34 -12.13
CA ALA A 95 4.82 13.46 -13.58
C ALA A 95 4.19 12.23 -14.26
N THR A 96 4.52 11.03 -13.78
CA THR A 96 3.98 9.79 -14.34
C THR A 96 2.48 9.62 -14.02
N VAL A 97 2.05 9.92 -12.79
CA VAL A 97 0.64 9.82 -12.41
C VAL A 97 -0.22 10.82 -13.19
N GLN A 98 0.20 12.08 -13.27
CA GLN A 98 -0.51 13.10 -14.03
C GLN A 98 -0.64 12.71 -15.51
N ALA A 99 0.43 12.19 -16.12
CA ALA A 99 0.39 11.74 -17.51
C ALA A 99 -0.56 10.54 -17.72
N LEU A 100 -0.60 9.58 -16.78
CA LEU A 100 -1.53 8.44 -16.84
C LEU A 100 -2.99 8.88 -16.63
N GLU A 101 -3.25 9.82 -15.72
CA GLU A 101 -4.58 10.39 -15.48
C GLU A 101 -5.10 11.17 -16.70
N ASP A 102 -4.22 11.98 -17.31
CA ASP A 102 -4.53 12.72 -18.53
C ASP A 102 -4.84 11.74 -19.68
N GLN A 103 -4.02 10.70 -19.85
CA GLN A 103 -4.21 9.65 -20.84
C GLN A 103 -5.51 8.89 -20.62
N ALA A 104 -5.83 8.49 -19.39
CA ALA A 104 -7.10 7.85 -19.06
C ALA A 104 -8.29 8.78 -19.38
N GLY A 105 -8.20 10.06 -19.00
CA GLY A 105 -9.24 11.04 -19.30
C GLY A 105 -9.52 11.21 -20.80
N ILE A 106 -8.47 11.20 -21.62
CA ILE A 106 -8.57 11.29 -23.09
C ILE A 106 -9.16 9.99 -23.68
N ASN A 107 -8.62 8.83 -23.29
CA ASN A 107 -9.06 7.53 -23.81
C ASN A 107 -10.52 7.21 -23.47
N ARG A 108 -11.04 7.79 -22.37
CA ARG A 108 -12.45 7.64 -21.96
C ARG A 108 -13.37 8.77 -22.44
N GLY A 109 -12.86 9.72 -23.22
CA GLY A 109 -13.66 10.85 -23.72
C GLY A 109 -14.11 11.84 -22.64
N ILE A 110 -13.58 11.74 -21.42
CA ILE A 110 -13.87 12.68 -20.31
C ILE A 110 -13.18 14.02 -20.58
N ARG A 111 -11.97 13.98 -21.17
CA ARG A 111 -11.20 15.17 -21.55
C ARG A 111 -11.09 15.25 -23.06
N LYS A 112 -11.38 16.43 -23.61
CA LYS A 112 -11.17 16.70 -25.04
C LYS A 112 -9.69 16.78 -25.32
N GLN A 113 -9.23 15.99 -26.29
CA GLN A 113 -7.88 16.10 -26.81
C GLN A 113 -7.72 17.50 -27.43
N LYS A 114 -6.68 18.24 -27.06
CA LYS A 114 -6.32 19.46 -27.80
C LYS A 114 -5.94 19.03 -29.21
N GLU A 115 -6.67 19.55 -30.20
CA GLU A 115 -6.65 19.16 -31.62
C GLU A 115 -5.28 19.26 -32.33
N THR A 116 -4.24 19.73 -31.67
CA THR A 116 -2.97 20.14 -32.31
C THR A 116 -1.83 19.12 -32.26
N THR A 117 -1.95 17.99 -31.55
CA THR A 117 -0.97 16.88 -31.66
C THR A 117 -1.49 15.63 -30.96
N ALA A 118 -1.40 14.47 -31.61
CA ALA A 118 -1.55 13.18 -30.91
C ALA A 118 -0.44 13.07 -29.87
N GLN A 119 -0.75 13.33 -28.60
CA GLN A 119 0.22 13.22 -27.52
C GLN A 119 0.61 11.74 -27.40
N PRO A 120 1.90 11.39 -27.47
CA PRO A 120 2.31 10.01 -27.43
C PRO A 120 1.98 9.42 -26.05
N GLN A 121 1.27 8.30 -26.05
CA GLN A 121 0.75 7.64 -24.85
C GLN A 121 1.86 6.87 -24.14
N ILE A 122 1.77 6.78 -22.81
CA ILE A 122 2.62 5.90 -22.02
C ILE A 122 2.22 4.45 -22.35
N THR A 123 3.18 3.66 -22.80
CA THR A 123 2.99 2.24 -23.15
C THR A 123 3.64 1.32 -22.14
N HIS A 124 4.80 1.70 -21.60
CA HIS A 124 5.56 0.88 -20.65
C HIS A 124 5.84 1.65 -19.38
N LEU A 125 5.56 1.04 -18.24
CA LEU A 125 5.70 1.63 -16.92
C LEU A 125 6.53 0.71 -16.01
N PHE A 126 7.67 1.21 -15.55
CA PHE A 126 8.62 0.50 -14.70
C PHE A 126 8.61 1.09 -13.30
N ILE A 127 8.42 0.24 -12.28
CA ILE A 127 8.26 0.68 -10.89
C ILE A 127 9.12 -0.16 -9.94
N CYS A 128 9.94 0.51 -9.15
CA CYS A 128 10.75 -0.07 -8.08
C CYS A 128 9.90 -0.31 -6.81
N LYS A 129 8.88 -1.17 -6.93
CA LYS A 129 7.86 -1.41 -5.91
C LYS A 129 8.44 -1.71 -4.52
N TYR A 130 9.52 -2.48 -4.46
CA TYR A 130 10.13 -2.92 -3.20
C TYR A 130 11.04 -1.88 -2.54
N ASP A 131 11.41 -0.83 -3.28
CA ASP A 131 12.28 0.24 -2.78
C ASP A 131 11.46 1.47 -2.34
N ILE A 132 10.23 1.63 -2.83
CA ILE A 132 9.37 2.76 -2.52
C ILE A 132 8.60 2.52 -1.20
N THR A 133 8.79 3.43 -0.25
CA THR A 133 8.01 3.50 1.00
C THR A 133 7.29 4.86 1.06
N PRO A 134 5.98 4.92 1.32
CA PRO A 134 5.06 3.83 1.67
C PRO A 134 4.51 3.05 0.47
N THR A 135 4.10 1.79 0.71
CA THR A 135 3.53 0.89 -0.31
C THR A 135 2.26 1.43 -0.97
N LEU A 136 1.53 2.32 -0.28
CA LEU A 136 0.33 2.99 -0.79
C LEU A 136 0.60 3.78 -2.08
N LEU A 137 1.80 4.35 -2.24
CA LEU A 137 2.17 5.07 -3.46
C LEU A 137 2.21 4.13 -4.67
N THR A 138 2.54 2.87 -4.45
CA THR A 138 2.64 1.89 -5.53
C THR A 138 1.31 1.20 -5.82
N SER A 139 0.43 1.04 -4.83
CA SER A 139 -0.79 0.22 -4.98
C SER A 139 -1.78 0.71 -6.04
N MET A 140 -1.72 1.99 -6.42
CA MET A 140 -2.62 2.58 -7.43
C MET A 140 -2.24 2.26 -8.88
N PHE A 141 -0.97 1.94 -9.15
CA PHE A 141 -0.48 1.83 -10.53
C PHE A 141 -1.14 0.74 -11.36
N PRO A 142 -1.46 -0.47 -10.85
CA PRO A 142 -2.18 -1.44 -11.66
C PRO A 142 -3.53 -0.92 -12.17
N VAL A 143 -4.29 -0.24 -11.32
CA VAL A 143 -5.58 0.34 -11.72
C VAL A 143 -5.38 1.50 -12.69
N LEU A 144 -4.41 2.39 -12.44
CA LEU A 144 -4.11 3.50 -13.34
C LEU A 144 -3.61 3.04 -14.71
N SER A 145 -2.72 2.05 -14.78
CA SER A 145 -2.27 1.47 -16.03
C SER A 145 -3.43 0.85 -16.81
N TYR A 146 -4.33 0.16 -16.11
CA TYR A 146 -5.51 -0.42 -16.72
C TYR A 146 -6.47 0.64 -17.28
N THR A 147 -6.77 1.71 -16.52
CA THR A 147 -7.68 2.76 -16.97
C THR A 147 -7.09 3.64 -18.06
N ALA A 148 -5.78 3.87 -18.03
CA ALA A 148 -5.02 4.59 -19.05
C ALA A 148 -4.87 3.79 -20.36
N SER A 149 -5.09 2.48 -20.34
CA SER A 149 -5.08 1.65 -21.56
C SER A 149 -6.19 2.05 -22.52
N LYS A 150 -5.88 2.08 -23.82
CA LYS A 150 -6.81 2.55 -24.87
C LYS A 150 -7.77 1.46 -25.31
N SER A 151 -7.25 0.27 -25.56
CA SER A 151 -8.01 -0.89 -26.02
C SER A 151 -7.40 -2.17 -25.46
N SER A 152 -8.00 -3.33 -25.77
CA SER A 152 -7.40 -4.61 -25.37
C SER A 152 -6.05 -4.87 -26.04
N GLU A 153 -5.80 -4.29 -27.21
CA GLU A 153 -4.57 -4.44 -28.00
C GLU A 153 -3.48 -3.44 -27.59
N SER A 154 -3.89 -2.24 -27.13
CA SER A 154 -2.98 -1.16 -26.71
C SER A 154 -3.13 -0.93 -25.20
N ARG A 155 -2.48 -1.81 -24.44
CA ARG A 155 -2.45 -1.78 -22.96
C ARG A 155 -1.14 -1.19 -22.44
N VAL A 156 -1.24 -0.51 -21.30
CA VAL A 156 -0.06 -0.05 -20.56
C VAL A 156 0.57 -1.24 -19.83
N LYS A 157 1.78 -1.62 -20.24
CA LYS A 157 2.57 -2.67 -19.61
C LYS A 157 3.13 -2.18 -18.29
N LEU A 158 2.79 -2.85 -17.19
CA LEU A 158 3.31 -2.56 -15.87
C LEU A 158 4.38 -3.58 -15.50
N VAL A 159 5.56 -3.10 -15.13
CA VAL A 159 6.69 -3.95 -14.75
C VAL A 159 7.12 -3.61 -13.34
N GLN A 160 7.12 -4.61 -12.46
CA GLN A 160 7.75 -4.50 -11.15
C GLN A 160 9.24 -4.82 -11.26
N LEU A 161 10.08 -3.90 -10.79
CA LEU A 161 11.52 -4.07 -10.75
C LEU A 161 11.99 -4.69 -9.43
N PRO A 162 13.14 -5.39 -9.42
CA PRO A 162 13.69 -6.01 -8.21
C PRO A 162 14.15 -4.96 -7.19
N ARG A 163 14.50 -5.42 -5.99
CA ARG A 163 14.99 -4.55 -4.92
C ARG A 163 16.37 -3.98 -5.27
N GLY A 164 16.62 -2.71 -4.96
CA GLY A 164 17.86 -2.00 -5.30
C GLY A 164 17.85 -1.38 -6.71
N SER A 165 16.78 -1.56 -7.49
CA SER A 165 16.65 -0.94 -8.80
C SER A 165 16.54 0.58 -8.73
N MET A 166 15.97 1.13 -7.65
CA MET A 166 15.82 2.58 -7.49
C MET A 166 17.18 3.28 -7.49
N GLU A 167 18.18 2.72 -6.81
CA GLU A 167 19.52 3.30 -6.74
C GLU A 167 20.20 3.29 -8.12
N ARG A 168 20.13 2.16 -8.83
CA ARG A 168 20.69 2.02 -10.18
C ARG A 168 20.05 3.00 -11.17
N ILE A 169 18.72 3.11 -11.14
CA ILE A 169 17.98 4.04 -12.01
C ILE A 169 18.27 5.50 -11.66
N SER A 170 18.31 5.83 -10.36
CA SER A 170 18.62 7.19 -9.91
C SER A 170 20.01 7.62 -10.38
N LYS A 171 21.00 6.72 -10.27
CA LYS A 171 22.36 6.94 -10.76
C LYS A 171 22.41 7.09 -12.28
N ALA A 172 21.69 6.25 -13.03
CA ALA A 172 21.66 6.29 -14.49
C ALA A 172 21.00 7.56 -15.04
N LEU A 173 19.91 8.02 -14.41
CA LEU A 173 19.17 9.22 -14.80
C LEU A 173 19.81 10.52 -14.25
N GLY A 174 20.67 10.41 -13.24
CA GLY A 174 21.23 11.56 -12.53
C GLY A 174 20.19 12.34 -11.73
N VAL A 175 19.13 11.67 -11.27
CA VAL A 175 18.06 12.25 -10.45
C VAL A 175 17.82 11.38 -9.24
N ASP A 176 17.99 11.96 -8.06
CA ASP A 176 17.86 11.24 -6.79
C ASP A 176 16.44 10.69 -6.58
N ASN A 177 16.35 9.52 -5.95
CA ASN A 177 15.11 8.87 -5.54
C ASN A 177 14.12 8.60 -6.71
N THR A 178 14.64 8.32 -7.90
CA THR A 178 13.81 7.96 -9.05
C THR A 178 13.50 6.47 -9.05
N GLY A 179 12.32 6.12 -8.52
CA GLY A 179 11.82 4.73 -8.51
C GLY A 179 10.74 4.42 -9.54
N ILE A 180 10.25 5.41 -10.29
CA ILE A 180 9.14 5.30 -11.23
C ILE A 180 9.56 5.91 -12.56
N VAL A 181 9.47 5.13 -13.64
CA VAL A 181 9.83 5.56 -14.99
C VAL A 181 8.78 5.05 -15.97
N GLY A 182 8.18 5.96 -16.74
CA GLY A 182 7.23 5.66 -17.81
C GLY A 182 7.82 6.02 -19.17
N PHE A 183 7.61 5.16 -20.15
CA PHE A 183 8.03 5.37 -21.54
C PHE A 183 6.83 5.56 -22.45
N LYS A 184 6.98 6.50 -23.37
CA LYS A 184 6.02 6.72 -24.44
C LYS A 184 6.21 5.72 -25.58
N GLU A 185 5.15 5.53 -26.36
CA GLU A 185 5.23 4.87 -27.66
C GLU A 185 6.30 5.51 -28.56
N GLY A 186 7.05 4.68 -29.30
CA GLY A 186 8.07 5.13 -30.24
C GLY A 186 9.32 5.75 -29.61
N CYS A 187 9.65 5.41 -28.36
CA CYS A 187 10.90 5.87 -27.75
C CYS A 187 12.12 5.31 -28.52
N PRO A 188 13.02 6.16 -29.04
CA PRO A 188 14.17 5.70 -29.81
C PRO A 188 15.11 4.86 -28.95
N GLY A 189 15.57 3.73 -29.49
CA GLY A 189 16.47 2.78 -28.81
C GLY A 189 15.82 1.85 -27.79
N ALA A 190 14.54 2.05 -27.45
CA ALA A 190 13.84 1.22 -26.47
C ALA A 190 13.09 0.01 -27.07
N GLU A 191 13.15 -0.19 -28.39
CA GLU A 191 12.42 -1.24 -29.12
C GLU A 191 12.73 -2.65 -28.58
N ALA A 192 14.00 -2.99 -28.41
CA ALA A 192 14.43 -4.28 -27.87
C ALA A 192 13.93 -4.50 -26.43
N LEU A 193 13.90 -3.44 -25.61
CA LEU A 193 13.36 -3.50 -24.26
C LEU A 193 11.84 -3.75 -24.29
N PHE A 194 11.11 -3.08 -25.19
CA PHE A 194 9.68 -3.25 -25.33
C PHE A 194 9.33 -4.66 -25.83
N GLU A 195 10.08 -5.21 -26.79
CA GLU A 195 9.89 -6.59 -27.25
C GLU A 195 10.14 -7.61 -26.14
N LEU A 196 11.20 -7.41 -25.33
CA LEU A 196 11.49 -8.26 -24.18
C LEU A 196 10.36 -8.23 -23.14
N VAL A 197 9.80 -7.04 -22.86
CA VAL A 197 8.68 -6.89 -21.93
C VAL A 197 7.40 -7.52 -22.50
N ASN A 198 7.09 -7.26 -23.76
CA ASN A 198 5.85 -7.74 -24.39
C ASN A 198 5.80 -9.27 -24.50
N SER A 199 6.94 -9.92 -24.73
CA SER A 199 7.04 -11.38 -24.84
C SER A 199 6.97 -12.10 -23.49
N ASN A 200 7.50 -11.50 -22.43
CA ASN A 200 7.66 -12.19 -21.13
C ASN A 200 6.65 -11.77 -20.06
N ILE A 201 6.10 -10.56 -20.14
CA ILE A 201 5.28 -9.98 -19.07
C ILE A 201 3.81 -9.91 -19.49
N LYS A 202 2.97 -10.52 -18.65
CA LYS A 202 1.51 -10.48 -18.81
C LYS A 202 0.97 -9.08 -18.58
N ASP A 203 -0.13 -8.76 -19.25
CA ASP A 203 -0.84 -7.51 -19.02
C ASP A 203 -1.41 -7.42 -17.61
N VAL A 204 -1.59 -6.19 -17.15
CA VAL A 204 -2.32 -5.94 -15.92
C VAL A 204 -3.79 -6.31 -16.12
N GLU A 205 -4.28 -7.20 -15.27
CA GLU A 205 -5.68 -7.60 -15.26
C GLU A 205 -6.38 -7.01 -14.04
N VAL A 206 -7.47 -6.28 -14.31
CA VAL A 206 -8.36 -5.74 -13.28
C VAL A 206 -9.77 -6.28 -13.57
N PRO A 207 -10.12 -7.46 -13.03
CA PRO A 207 -11.32 -8.20 -13.45
C PRO A 207 -12.64 -7.43 -13.28
N TRP A 208 -12.70 -6.52 -12.32
CA TRP A 208 -13.88 -5.70 -12.06
C TRP A 208 -14.01 -4.49 -13.00
N LEU A 209 -12.96 -4.17 -13.76
CA LEU A 209 -12.92 -3.11 -14.77
C LEU A 209 -12.90 -3.67 -16.20
N GLU A 210 -13.05 -4.99 -16.40
CA GLU A 210 -12.94 -5.66 -17.70
C GLU A 210 -13.81 -5.02 -18.80
N GLY A 211 -15.03 -4.63 -18.43
CA GLY A 211 -15.97 -3.96 -19.34
C GLY A 211 -15.49 -2.60 -19.87
N LEU A 212 -14.48 -1.96 -19.27
CA LEU A 212 -13.89 -0.73 -19.81
C LEU A 212 -13.15 -0.98 -21.12
N LEU A 213 -12.56 -2.16 -21.33
CA LEU A 213 -11.76 -2.44 -22.52
C LEU A 213 -12.56 -3.22 -23.58
N THR A 214 -13.44 -4.12 -23.16
CA THR A 214 -14.22 -4.97 -24.06
C THR A 214 -15.55 -4.33 -24.48
N GLY A 215 -16.03 -3.32 -23.75
CA GLY A 215 -17.38 -2.75 -23.94
C GLY A 215 -18.50 -3.65 -23.45
N GLU A 216 -18.19 -4.89 -23.03
CA GLU A 216 -19.15 -5.82 -22.47
C GLU A 216 -19.40 -5.50 -21.01
N SER A 217 -20.62 -5.08 -20.68
CA SER A 217 -21.00 -4.64 -19.33
C SER A 217 -21.29 -5.79 -18.35
N HIS A 218 -20.54 -6.90 -18.40
CA HIS A 218 -20.70 -7.99 -17.44
C HIS A 218 -19.78 -7.75 -16.23
N MET A 219 -20.24 -6.91 -15.29
CA MET A 219 -19.50 -6.72 -14.04
C MET A 219 -19.56 -8.01 -13.22
N LYS A 220 -18.40 -8.67 -12.99
CA LYS A 220 -18.33 -9.89 -12.17
C LYS A 220 -18.57 -9.54 -10.71
N PHE A 221 -19.78 -9.83 -10.23
CA PHE A 221 -20.13 -9.66 -8.82
C PHE A 221 -19.46 -10.76 -7.99
N VAL A 222 -18.67 -10.36 -6.99
CA VAL A 222 -17.94 -11.27 -6.10
C VAL A 222 -18.61 -11.23 -4.73
N PRO A 223 -18.80 -12.37 -4.05
CA PRO A 223 -19.36 -12.38 -2.70
C PRO A 223 -18.52 -11.53 -1.73
N PRO A 224 -19.15 -10.90 -0.72
CA PRO A 224 -18.45 -10.08 0.26
C PRO A 224 -17.47 -10.93 1.08
N ALA A 225 -16.23 -10.46 1.21
CA ALA A 225 -15.21 -11.13 2.01
C ALA A 225 -15.31 -10.69 3.48
N LEU A 226 -15.72 -11.58 4.38
CA LEU A 226 -15.74 -11.31 5.82
C LEU A 226 -14.42 -11.78 6.45
N ARG A 227 -13.69 -10.87 7.10
CA ARG A 227 -12.48 -11.17 7.87
C ARG A 227 -12.66 -10.82 9.33
N ASN A 228 -12.05 -11.57 10.23
CA ASN A 228 -12.12 -11.30 11.66
C ASN A 228 -10.80 -10.70 12.14
N ILE A 229 -10.83 -9.52 12.76
CA ILE A 229 -9.65 -8.96 13.43
C ILE A 229 -9.75 -9.22 14.93
N ALA A 230 -8.69 -9.80 15.48
CA ALA A 230 -8.53 -9.96 16.91
C ALA A 230 -8.29 -8.59 17.57
N THR A 231 -9.15 -8.23 18.51
CA THR A 231 -9.00 -7.05 19.36
C THR A 231 -9.00 -7.47 20.82
N THR A 232 -8.39 -6.66 21.70
CA THR A 232 -8.42 -6.92 23.14
C THR A 232 -9.45 -6.00 23.80
N ALA A 233 -10.36 -6.58 24.59
CA ALA A 233 -11.34 -5.85 25.37
C ALA A 233 -11.01 -5.97 26.87
N PRO A 234 -11.06 -4.86 27.65
CA PRO A 234 -10.83 -4.91 29.08
C PRO A 234 -11.96 -5.67 29.79
N VAL A 235 -11.60 -6.59 30.68
CA VAL A 235 -12.54 -7.33 31.52
C VAL A 235 -12.84 -6.49 32.75
N HIS A 236 -14.06 -5.97 32.84
CA HIS A 236 -14.53 -5.36 34.09
C HIS A 236 -14.96 -6.49 35.04
N ASN A 237 -14.26 -6.61 36.18
CA ASN A 237 -14.70 -7.52 37.23
C ASN A 237 -16.03 -6.97 37.78
N PRO A 238 -17.12 -7.76 37.80
CA PRO A 238 -18.35 -7.33 38.44
C PRO A 238 -18.04 -7.03 39.92
N LYS A 239 -18.32 -5.82 40.37
CA LYS A 239 -18.27 -5.46 41.80
C LYS A 239 -19.18 -6.45 42.54
N ASN A 240 -18.57 -7.32 43.32
CA ASN A 240 -19.23 -8.35 44.12
C ASN A 240 -20.47 -7.76 44.83
N ASN A 241 -21.64 -8.35 44.59
CA ASN A 241 -22.90 -8.12 45.31
C ASN A 241 -22.83 -8.63 46.77
N ARG A 242 -21.71 -8.40 47.48
CA ARG A 242 -21.57 -8.77 48.90
C ARG A 242 -22.52 -8.00 49.81
N GLY A 243 -22.99 -6.83 49.39
CA GLY A 243 -23.97 -6.04 50.15
C GLY A 243 -25.38 -6.64 50.22
N LYS A 244 -25.79 -7.47 49.24
CA LYS A 244 -27.14 -8.08 49.25
C LYS A 244 -27.22 -9.36 50.11
N GLN A 245 -26.14 -10.12 50.23
CA GLN A 245 -26.12 -11.33 51.09
C GLN A 245 -26.03 -10.99 52.58
N GLU A 246 -25.33 -9.93 52.97
CA GLU A 246 -25.32 -9.49 54.38
C GLU A 246 -26.67 -8.94 54.85
N GLN A 247 -27.44 -8.30 53.97
CA GLN A 247 -28.80 -7.84 54.30
C GLN A 247 -29.80 -8.99 54.41
N LEU A 248 -29.69 -10.04 53.59
CA LEU A 248 -30.52 -11.24 53.70
C LEU A 248 -30.19 -12.08 54.95
N ASN A 249 -28.94 -12.10 55.40
CA ASN A 249 -28.58 -12.80 56.62
C ASN A 249 -28.95 -12.01 57.89
N LYS A 250 -28.89 -10.67 57.86
CA LYS A 250 -29.38 -9.82 58.96
C LYS A 250 -30.90 -9.84 59.13
N SER A 251 -31.66 -10.05 58.06
CA SER A 251 -33.13 -10.20 58.17
C SER A 251 -33.54 -11.57 58.70
N LYS A 252 -32.79 -12.64 58.39
CA LYS A 252 -33.04 -13.98 58.96
C LYS A 252 -32.72 -14.06 60.47
N SER A 253 -31.60 -13.49 60.91
CA SER A 253 -31.22 -13.50 62.34
C SER A 253 -32.14 -12.66 63.24
N LYS A 254 -32.95 -11.75 62.68
CA LYS A 254 -33.87 -10.89 63.42
C LYS A 254 -35.28 -11.50 63.58
N VAL A 255 -35.57 -12.59 62.87
CA VAL A 255 -36.84 -13.33 62.96
C VAL A 255 -36.73 -14.45 63.99
N GLU A 256 -35.57 -15.12 64.11
CA GLU A 256 -35.32 -16.16 65.12
C GLU A 256 -35.23 -15.63 66.56
N SER A 257 -34.84 -14.37 66.77
CA SER A 257 -34.71 -13.81 68.14
C SER A 257 -36.03 -13.26 68.72
N LYS A 258 -37.17 -13.50 68.05
CA LYS A 258 -38.49 -13.01 68.47
C LYS A 258 -39.49 -14.14 68.78
N SER A 259 -39.09 -15.39 68.61
CA SER A 259 -39.96 -16.56 68.80
C SER A 259 -39.80 -17.27 70.14
N ASP A 260 -38.87 -16.85 71.01
CA ASP A 260 -38.54 -17.54 72.26
C ASP A 260 -39.02 -16.82 73.55
N ASP A 261 -39.82 -15.75 73.43
CA ASP A 261 -40.42 -15.04 74.57
C ASP A 261 -41.93 -14.82 74.36
N VAL A 262 -42.74 -15.88 74.40
CA VAL A 262 -44.18 -15.87 74.80
C VAL A 262 -44.54 -17.22 75.41
#